data_AF-A0A523E8K0-F1
#
_entry.id   AF-A0A523E8K0-F1
#
_cell.length_a   1.000
_cell.length_b   1.000
_cell.length_c   1.000
_cell.angle_alpha   90.00
_cell.angle_beta   90.00
_cell.angle_gamma   90.00
#
_symmetry.space_group_name_H-M   'P 1'
#
loop_
_entity.id
_entity.type
_entity.pdbx_description
1 polymer ?
#
loop_
_entity_poly.entity_id
_entity_poly.type
_entity_poly.pdbx_seq_one_letter_code
_entity_poly.pdbx_strand_id
1 'polypeptide(L)'
;MASADTPTRRPPHRQIAAYQRLVALFGFFARWKILPFDDRAADEFKKLRGQKVRLGTMDLKIAAIAFVNDALLLTANLRDFERVPRLRIENWLT
;
A
#
# COMPACT_ATOMS: atom_id res chain seq x y z
N MET A 1 -26.16 37.95 10.67
CA MET A 1 -25.61 37.28 9.46
C MET A 1 -24.51 36.32 9.89
N ALA A 2 -24.40 35.19 9.20
CA ALA A 2 -23.49 34.05 9.37
C ALA A 2 -23.86 33.01 10.46
N SER A 3 -24.60 31.97 10.06
CA SER A 3 -24.66 30.69 10.77
C SER A 3 -23.72 29.72 10.04
N ALA A 4 -22.73 29.20 10.75
CA ALA A 4 -21.68 28.33 10.23
C ALA A 4 -22.24 26.94 9.85
N ASP A 5 -21.94 26.51 8.64
CA ASP A 5 -22.26 25.20 8.09
C ASP A 5 -21.42 24.13 8.81
N THR A 6 -22.08 23.28 9.59
CA THR A 6 -21.44 22.17 10.32
C THR A 6 -21.41 20.96 9.39
N PRO A 7 -20.25 20.30 9.15
CA PRO A 7 -20.19 19.18 8.22
C PRO A 7 -21.10 18.06 8.71
N THR A 8 -22.18 17.81 7.96
CA THR A 8 -23.25 16.87 8.31
C THR A 8 -22.68 15.47 8.47
N ARG A 9 -22.57 14.99 9.71
CA ARG A 9 -22.17 13.61 10.03
C ARG A 9 -23.11 12.65 9.30
N ARG A 10 -22.56 11.73 8.51
CA ARG A 10 -23.35 10.70 7.80
C ARG A 10 -24.18 9.90 8.82
N PRO A 11 -25.47 9.64 8.56
CA PRO A 11 -26.34 9.00 9.53
C PRO A 11 -25.82 7.59 9.89
N PRO A 12 -25.93 7.16 11.17
CA PRO A 12 -25.30 5.93 11.65
C PRO A 12 -25.63 4.66 10.84
N HIS A 13 -26.86 4.53 10.34
CA HIS A 13 -27.27 3.38 9.53
C HIS A 13 -26.45 3.22 8.24
N ARG A 14 -25.95 4.31 7.64
CA ARG A 14 -25.07 4.25 6.45
C ARG A 14 -23.68 3.69 6.77
N GLN A 15 -23.32 3.59 8.05
CA GLN A 15 -22.02 3.08 8.48
C GLN A 15 -22.03 1.56 8.68
N ILE A 16 -23.20 0.94 8.89
CA ILE A 16 -23.35 -0.50 9.18
C ILE A 16 -22.58 -1.36 8.17
N ALA A 17 -22.77 -1.11 6.87
CA ALA A 17 -22.08 -1.87 5.82
C ALA A 17 -20.55 -1.70 5.85
N ALA A 18 -20.03 -0.56 6.28
CA ALA A 18 -18.59 -0.34 6.41
C ALA A 18 -18.00 -1.15 7.57
N TYR A 19 -18.70 -1.21 8.72
CA TYR A 19 -18.30 -2.03 9.86
C TYR A 19 -18.36 -3.53 9.52
N GLN A 20 -19.41 -3.98 8.84
CA GLN A 20 -19.50 -5.36 8.36
C GLN A 20 -18.35 -5.72 7.41
N ARG A 21 -18.02 -4.83 6.46
CA ARG A 21 -16.86 -5.02 5.58
C ARG A 21 -15.55 -5.06 6.36
N LEU A 22 -15.35 -4.18 7.34
CA LEU A 22 -14.15 -4.19 8.18
C LEU A 22 -13.97 -5.52 8.90
N VAL A 23 -15.03 -6.08 9.48
CA VAL A 23 -14.98 -7.42 10.10
C VAL A 23 -14.64 -8.50 9.08
N ALA A 24 -15.25 -8.43 7.88
CA ALA A 24 -14.98 -9.39 6.81
C ALA A 24 -13.52 -9.34 6.30
N LEU A 25 -12.85 -8.18 6.36
CA LEU A 25 -11.44 -8.05 5.98
C LEU A 25 -10.53 -8.97 6.81
N PHE A 26 -10.82 -9.17 8.10
CA PHE A 26 -10.00 -10.07 8.92
C PHE A 26 -10.06 -11.52 8.40
N GLY A 27 -11.24 -12.02 8.06
CA GLY A 27 -11.39 -13.36 7.48
C GLY A 27 -10.76 -13.48 6.09
N PHE A 28 -10.88 -12.43 5.27
CA PHE A 28 -10.27 -12.39 3.95
C PHE A 28 -8.73 -12.43 4.02
N PHE A 29 -8.14 -11.54 4.83
CA PHE A 29 -6.68 -11.42 4.95
C PHE A 29 -6.04 -12.52 5.79
N ALA A 30 -6.78 -13.22 6.67
CA ALA A 30 -6.25 -14.33 7.47
C ALA A 30 -5.66 -15.47 6.61
N ARG A 31 -6.07 -15.59 5.35
CA ARG A 31 -5.56 -16.59 4.41
C ARG A 31 -4.25 -16.17 3.72
N TRP A 32 -3.85 -14.91 3.86
CA TRP A 32 -2.70 -14.32 3.18
C TRP A 32 -1.56 -14.11 4.15
N LYS A 33 -0.32 -14.32 3.68
CA LYS A 33 0.87 -13.92 4.44
C LYS A 33 1.04 -12.40 4.31
N ILE A 34 0.76 -11.68 5.39
CA ILE A 34 0.97 -10.22 5.45
C ILE A 34 2.41 -9.96 5.86
N LEU A 35 3.21 -9.42 4.94
CA LEU A 35 4.59 -9.03 5.22
C LEU A 35 4.64 -7.65 5.91
N PRO A 36 5.32 -7.52 7.06
CA PRO A 36 5.47 -6.22 7.71
C PRO A 36 6.45 -5.33 6.95
N PHE A 37 6.33 -4.02 7.16
CA PHE A 37 7.42 -3.09 6.90
C PHE A 37 8.37 -3.13 8.12
N ASP A 38 9.29 -4.08 8.11
CA ASP A 38 10.27 -4.31 9.17
C ASP A 38 11.55 -3.45 9.00
N ASP A 39 12.50 -3.59 9.91
CA ASP A 39 13.76 -2.81 9.88
C ASP A 39 14.56 -3.03 8.59
N ARG A 40 14.54 -4.25 8.04
CA ARG A 40 15.22 -4.56 6.78
C ARG A 40 14.59 -3.76 5.64
N ALA A 41 13.25 -3.77 5.55
CA ALA A 41 12.52 -2.98 4.57
C ALA A 41 12.71 -1.47 4.78
N ALA A 42 12.78 -1.00 6.02
CA ALA A 42 13.04 0.40 6.34
C ALA A 42 14.43 0.87 5.89
N ASP A 43 15.45 0.03 6.07
CA ASP A 43 16.80 0.35 5.62
C ASP A 43 16.91 0.31 4.10
N GLU A 44 16.26 -0.65 3.44
CA GLU A 44 16.22 -0.67 1.98
C GLU A 44 15.47 0.54 1.40
N PHE A 45 14.35 0.95 2.03
CA PHE A 45 13.64 2.17 1.67
C PHE A 45 14.56 3.40 1.71
N LYS A 46 15.37 3.55 2.77
CA LYS A 46 16.34 4.66 2.89
C LYS A 46 17.37 4.63 1.76
N LYS A 47 17.89 3.44 1.40
CA LYS A 47 18.85 3.29 0.30
C LYS A 47 18.23 3.69 -1.03
N LEU A 48 17.05 3.18 -1.36
CA LEU A 48 16.34 3.51 -2.60
C LEU A 48 16.00 5.01 -2.69
N ARG A 49 15.61 5.63 -1.58
CA ARG A 49 15.40 7.08 -1.48
C ARG A 49 16.72 7.84 -1.71
N GLY A 50 17.82 7.37 -1.13
CA GLY A 50 19.16 7.93 -1.34
C GLY A 50 19.61 7.87 -2.81
N GLN A 51 19.22 6.81 -3.52
CA GLN A 51 19.44 6.66 -4.97
C GLN A 51 18.51 7.54 -5.83
N LYS A 52 17.67 8.38 -5.22
CA LYS A 52 16.73 9.29 -5.88
C LYS A 52 15.71 8.56 -6.76
N VAL A 53 15.31 7.34 -6.38
CA VAL A 53 14.23 6.62 -7.06
C VAL A 53 12.93 7.42 -6.95
N ARG A 54 12.38 7.81 -8.11
CA ARG A 54 11.19 8.66 -8.21
C ARG A 54 9.91 7.83 -8.15
N LEU A 55 9.62 7.29 -6.96
CA LEU A 55 8.36 6.63 -6.61
C LEU A 55 7.64 7.42 -5.51
N GLY A 56 6.32 7.25 -5.43
CA GLY A 56 5.55 7.69 -4.26
C GLY A 56 6.05 7.01 -2.99
N THR A 57 5.90 7.67 -1.83
CA THR A 57 6.45 7.14 -0.56
C THR A 57 5.89 5.77 -0.20
N MET A 58 4.59 5.53 -0.46
CA MET A 58 3.97 4.23 -0.17
C MET A 58 4.43 3.15 -1.13
N ASP A 59 4.51 3.44 -2.43
CA ASP A 59 5.01 2.50 -3.44
C ASP A 59 6.47 2.13 -3.18
N LEU A 60 7.28 3.10 -2.75
CA LEU A 60 8.68 2.85 -2.40
C LEU A 60 8.81 1.91 -1.20
N LYS A 61 7.88 1.98 -0.22
CA LYS A 61 7.83 1.00 0.87
C LYS A 61 7.43 -0.39 0.37
N ILE A 62 6.46 -0.49 -0.55
CA ILE A 62 6.08 -1.77 -1.18
C ILE A 62 7.27 -2.38 -1.92
N ALA A 63 7.98 -1.58 -2.71
CA ALA A 63 9.19 -1.99 -3.41
C ALA A 63 10.27 -2.48 -2.44
N ALA A 64 10.49 -1.77 -1.34
CA ALA A 64 11.45 -2.18 -0.31
C ALA A 64 11.07 -3.51 0.36
N ILE A 65 9.80 -3.71 0.72
CA ILE A 65 9.30 -4.98 1.27
C ILE A 65 9.54 -6.12 0.26
N ALA A 66 9.16 -5.93 -1.00
CA ALA A 66 9.35 -6.95 -2.03
C ALA A 66 10.83 -7.28 -2.22
N PHE A 67 11.70 -6.26 -2.26
CA PHE A 67 13.13 -6.42 -2.45
C PHE A 67 13.79 -7.24 -1.32
N VAL A 68 13.54 -6.90 -0.05
CA VAL A 68 14.20 -7.61 1.07
C VAL A 68 13.68 -9.04 1.28
N ASN A 69 12.52 -9.37 0.69
CA ASN A 69 11.95 -10.70 0.72
C ASN A 69 12.21 -11.50 -0.58
N ASP A 70 12.99 -10.98 -1.53
CA ASP A 70 13.19 -11.55 -2.88
C ASP A 70 11.87 -11.97 -3.55
N ALA A 71 10.86 -11.12 -3.40
CA ALA A 71 9.53 -11.35 -3.92
C ALA A 71 9.36 -10.73 -5.31
N LEU A 72 8.57 -11.40 -6.17
CA LEU A 72 8.06 -10.84 -7.41
C LEU A 72 6.88 -9.91 -7.08
N LEU A 73 6.99 -8.63 -7.43
CA LEU A 73 5.91 -7.67 -7.25
C LEU A 73 4.97 -7.68 -8.46
N LEU A 74 3.75 -8.16 -8.26
CA LEU A 74 2.70 -8.08 -9.26
C LEU A 74 2.05 -6.69 -9.23
N THR A 75 2.04 -5.98 -10.36
CA THR A 75 1.50 -4.61 -10.43
C THR A 75 0.97 -4.27 -11.82
N ALA A 76 -0.16 -3.55 -11.87
CA ALA A 76 -0.66 -2.94 -13.10
C ALA A 76 0.09 -1.64 -13.46
N ASN A 77 0.94 -1.11 -12.57
CA ASN A 77 1.68 0.13 -12.75
C ASN A 77 3.18 -0.12 -12.98
N LEU A 78 3.50 -0.97 -13.96
CA LEU A 78 4.88 -1.37 -14.27
C LEU A 78 5.82 -0.18 -14.43
N ARG A 79 5.40 0.83 -15.21
CA ARG A 79 6.20 2.02 -15.57
C ARG A 79 6.80 2.75 -14.36
N ASP A 80 6.08 2.79 -13.24
CA ASP A 80 6.61 3.42 -12.04
C ASP A 80 7.62 2.50 -11.36
N PHE A 81 7.27 1.23 -11.13
CA PHE A 81 8.13 0.27 -10.42
C PHE A 81 9.40 -0.14 -11.19
N GLU A 82 9.43 -0.04 -12.52
CA GLU A 82 10.64 -0.21 -13.36
C GLU A 82 11.79 0.73 -12.96
N ARG A 83 11.50 1.83 -12.26
CA ARG A 83 12.50 2.78 -11.76
C ARG A 83 13.28 2.25 -10.56
N VAL A 84 12.84 1.15 -9.94
CA VAL A 84 13.50 0.54 -8.79
C VAL A 84 14.54 -0.49 -9.30
N PRO A 85 15.84 -0.23 -9.13
CA PRO A 85 16.87 -1.12 -9.68
C PRO A 85 16.79 -2.53 -9.10
N ARG A 86 16.85 -3.55 -9.96
CA ARG A 86 16.84 -4.98 -9.59
C ARG A 86 15.56 -5.46 -8.89
N LEU A 87 14.50 -4.66 -8.85
CA LEU A 87 13.20 -5.14 -8.36
C LEU A 87 12.59 -6.06 -9.42
N ARG A 88 12.14 -7.24 -8.98
CA ARG A 88 11.42 -8.19 -9.85
C ARG A 88 9.95 -7.76 -9.90
N ILE A 89 9.45 -7.51 -11.10
CA ILE A 89 8.08 -7.06 -11.32
C ILE A 89 7.43 -7.80 -12.50
N GLU A 90 6.11 -7.98 -12.44
CA GLU A 90 5.32 -8.54 -13.53
C GLU A 90 3.92 -7.92 -13.54
N ASN A 91 3.31 -7.83 -14.72
CA ASN A 91 1.93 -7.38 -14.85
C ASN A 91 0.98 -8.57 -14.73
N TRP A 92 0.05 -8.49 -13.80
CA TRP A 92 -0.96 -9.53 -13.56
C TRP A 92 -2.22 -9.43 -14.46
N LEU A 93 -2.32 -8.39 -15.30
CA LEU A 93 -3.44 -8.21 -16.24
C LEU A 93 -3.10 -8.65 -17.66
N THR A 94 -1.89 -9.17 -17.88
CA THR A 94 -1.41 -9.66 -19.17
C THR A 94 -1.54 -11.17 -19.30
#